data_AF-A0A849ZAC1-F1
#
_entry.id   AF-A0A849ZAC1-F1
#
_cell.length_a   1.000
_cell.length_b   1.000
_cell.length_c   1.000
_cell.angle_alpha   90.00
_cell.angle_beta   90.00
_cell.angle_gamma   90.00
#
_symmetry.space_group_name_H-M   'P 1'
#
loop_
_entity.id
_entity.type
_entity.pdbx_description
1 polymer ?
#
loop_
_entity_poly.entity_id
_entity_poly.type
_entity_poly.pdbx_seq_one_letter_code
_entity_poly.pdbx_strand_id
1 'polypeptide(L)'
;MPRKLDKKGLLYDFITPNEKDLGANGTYVVLRKLEQDVAGFWNAIRARADELGKTPHWLAAKMVGRWMNGSSVVDYPDQEGPPPTRDTPGISFAADRHGYRCPFGAHIRRANPRDDLGDDPEASLAVVARHRLHRRGRVYGKPPSDLFVDDGRRRGLIFITVGTSIRRQFEFVQNLWLTSTCFNGMHGEDDPVAGPRAPHYFGDGRGAHASQTSPFSIPAYPLRRTVPALPRFVTMRGGDYFFMPGRRALRFLAALG
;
A
#
# COMPACT_ATOMS: atom_id res chain seq x y z
N MET A 1 -12.25 11.55 30.24
CA MET A 1 -13.71 11.70 30.52
C MET A 1 -13.96 11.71 32.02
N PRO A 2 -14.82 12.58 32.59
CA PRO A 2 -14.94 12.72 34.04
C PRO A 2 -15.35 11.42 34.76
N ARG A 3 -14.60 11.02 35.79
CA ARG A 3 -14.81 9.77 36.56
C ARG A 3 -16.26 9.60 37.05
N LYS A 4 -16.94 10.69 37.41
CA LYS A 4 -18.34 10.69 37.88
C LYS A 4 -19.35 10.13 36.86
N LEU A 5 -19.02 10.15 35.57
CA LEU A 5 -19.90 9.62 34.52
C LEU A 5 -19.82 8.09 34.41
N ASP A 6 -18.72 7.47 34.83
CA ASP A 6 -18.54 6.02 34.86
C ASP A 6 -19.04 5.42 36.19
N LYS A 7 -20.36 5.53 36.43
CA LYS A 7 -21.00 5.09 37.69
C LYS A 7 -20.77 3.61 38.01
N LYS A 8 -20.56 2.78 36.98
CA LYS A 8 -20.37 1.33 37.09
C LYS A 8 -18.89 0.91 37.13
N GLY A 9 -17.95 1.87 37.11
CA GLY A 9 -16.50 1.58 37.16
C GLY A 9 -15.99 0.78 35.97
N LEU A 10 -16.64 0.91 34.82
CA LEU A 10 -16.39 0.11 33.63
C LEU A 10 -15.15 0.54 32.86
N LEU A 11 -14.66 1.77 33.00
CA LEU A 11 -13.55 2.30 32.22
C LEU A 11 -12.21 2.22 32.97
N TYR A 12 -11.11 2.18 32.21
CA TYR A 12 -9.76 2.30 32.78
C TYR A 12 -9.54 3.72 33.32
N ASP A 13 -8.63 3.87 34.27
CA ASP A 13 -8.20 5.19 34.73
C ASP A 13 -7.29 5.84 33.67
N PHE A 14 -7.49 7.13 33.45
CA PHE A 14 -6.62 7.91 32.59
C PHE A 14 -5.45 8.50 33.40
N ILE A 15 -4.38 8.93 32.71
CA ILE A 15 -3.20 9.52 33.36
C ILE A 15 -3.57 10.80 34.13
N THR A 16 -4.53 11.57 33.61
CA THR A 16 -5.08 12.73 34.30
C THR A 16 -5.92 12.28 35.51
N PRO A 17 -5.66 12.78 36.73
CA PRO A 17 -6.46 12.45 37.91
C PRO A 17 -7.95 12.74 37.70
N ASN A 18 -8.82 11.93 38.31
CA ASN A 18 -10.28 12.03 38.20
C ASN A 18 -10.87 11.85 36.79
N GLU A 19 -10.08 11.30 35.86
CA GLU A 19 -10.54 10.95 34.53
C GLU A 19 -10.49 9.45 34.24
N LYS A 20 -11.39 9.04 33.33
CA LYS A 20 -11.50 7.71 32.76
C LYS A 20 -11.09 7.75 31.29
N ASP A 21 -10.44 6.68 30.87
CA ASP A 21 -9.99 6.45 29.50
C ASP A 21 -11.05 5.70 28.69
N LEU A 22 -11.77 6.45 27.84
CA LEU A 22 -12.73 5.89 26.88
C LEU A 22 -12.02 5.27 25.67
N GLY A 23 -10.78 5.68 25.39
CA GLY A 23 -9.99 5.25 24.25
C GLY A 23 -9.16 3.99 24.51
N ALA A 24 -8.95 3.62 25.77
CA ALA A 24 -8.17 2.45 26.16
C ALA A 24 -8.64 1.17 25.45
N ASN A 25 -7.67 0.44 24.89
CA ASN A 25 -7.88 -0.77 24.10
C ASN A 25 -8.81 -0.59 22.87
N GLY A 26 -9.02 0.64 22.42
CA GLY A 26 -9.61 0.93 21.12
C GLY A 26 -8.55 1.05 20.01
N THR A 27 -9.01 1.21 18.78
CA THR A 27 -8.14 1.37 17.61
C THR A 27 -8.79 2.28 16.58
N TYR A 28 -7.99 3.03 15.84
CA TYR A 28 -8.46 3.74 14.67
C TYR A 28 -8.66 2.78 13.52
N VAL A 29 -9.73 2.99 12.76
CA VAL A 29 -10.06 2.23 11.55
C VAL A 29 -10.11 3.20 10.39
N VAL A 30 -9.33 2.92 9.34
CA VAL A 30 -9.44 3.62 8.06
C VAL A 30 -10.17 2.73 7.09
N LEU A 31 -11.24 3.22 6.49
CA LEU A 31 -11.99 2.55 5.45
C LEU A 31 -11.91 3.35 4.16
N ARG A 32 -11.53 2.71 3.05
CA ARG A 32 -11.58 3.29 1.70
C ARG A 32 -12.24 2.31 0.74
N LYS A 33 -13.24 2.76 -0.01
CA LYS A 33 -13.77 2.02 -1.16
C LYS A 33 -12.94 2.37 -2.37
N LEU A 34 -12.11 1.42 -2.81
CA LEU A 34 -11.20 1.57 -3.93
C LEU A 34 -11.74 0.73 -5.09
N GLU A 35 -12.29 1.39 -6.11
CA GLU A 35 -12.72 0.73 -7.34
C GLU A 35 -11.52 0.45 -8.24
N GLN A 36 -11.51 -0.70 -8.89
CA GLN A 36 -10.39 -1.17 -9.71
C GLN A 36 -10.88 -1.42 -11.14
N ASP A 37 -10.24 -0.74 -12.10
CA ASP A 37 -10.37 -1.02 -13.53
C ASP A 37 -9.46 -2.18 -13.90
N VAL A 38 -9.98 -3.41 -13.78
CA VAL A 38 -9.21 -4.64 -13.98
C VAL A 38 -8.84 -4.85 -15.44
N ALA A 39 -9.81 -4.70 -16.35
CA ALA A 39 -9.56 -4.88 -17.78
C ALA A 39 -8.64 -3.79 -18.32
N GLY A 40 -8.84 -2.52 -17.92
CA GLY A 40 -7.94 -1.44 -18.28
C GLY A 40 -6.52 -1.67 -17.77
N PHE A 41 -6.35 -2.16 -16.54
CA PHE A 41 -5.05 -2.55 -16.01
C PHE A 41 -4.39 -3.61 -16.90
N TRP A 42 -5.02 -4.78 -17.09
CA TRP A 42 -4.37 -5.89 -17.79
C TRP A 42 -4.11 -5.60 -19.28
N ASN A 43 -4.99 -4.86 -19.94
CA ASN A 43 -4.76 -4.45 -21.33
C ASN A 43 -3.59 -3.47 -21.45
N ALA A 44 -3.47 -2.50 -20.54
CA ALA A 44 -2.34 -1.57 -20.52
C ALA A 44 -1.02 -2.28 -20.16
N ILE A 45 -1.05 -3.20 -19.19
CA ILE A 45 0.10 -4.02 -18.83
C ILE A 45 0.54 -4.92 -19.98
N ARG A 46 -0.39 -5.52 -20.73
CA ARG A 46 -0.06 -6.33 -21.90
C ARG A 46 0.70 -5.52 -22.95
N ALA A 47 0.16 -4.36 -23.34
CA ALA A 47 0.82 -3.49 -24.31
C ALA A 47 2.25 -3.13 -23.90
N ARG A 48 2.48 -2.78 -22.62
CA ARG A 48 3.82 -2.44 -22.12
C ARG A 48 4.74 -3.64 -21.95
N ALA A 49 4.20 -4.80 -21.59
CA ALA A 49 5.00 -6.00 -21.47
C ALA A 49 5.49 -6.48 -22.84
N ASP A 50 4.64 -6.39 -23.87
CA ASP A 50 4.98 -6.74 -25.25
C ASP A 50 6.13 -5.85 -25.78
N GLU A 51 6.09 -4.53 -25.53
CA GLU A 51 7.19 -3.60 -25.85
C GLU A 51 8.53 -3.99 -25.20
N LEU A 52 8.48 -4.67 -24.04
CA LEU A 52 9.65 -5.13 -23.30
C LEU A 52 10.07 -6.57 -23.63
N GLY A 53 9.32 -7.27 -24.50
CA GLY A 53 9.51 -8.70 -24.76
C GLY A 53 9.26 -9.56 -23.50
N LYS A 54 8.28 -9.17 -22.68
CA LYS A 54 7.91 -9.83 -21.41
C LYS A 54 6.43 -10.18 -21.39
N THR A 55 6.05 -11.04 -20.44
CA THR A 55 4.64 -11.38 -20.25
C THR A 55 3.93 -10.31 -19.40
N PRO A 56 2.61 -10.12 -19.56
CA PRO A 56 1.84 -9.19 -18.72
C PRO A 56 1.96 -9.54 -17.23
N HIS A 57 2.00 -10.84 -16.90
CA HIS A 57 2.14 -11.33 -15.54
C HIS A 57 3.51 -10.96 -14.92
N TRP A 58 4.60 -11.03 -15.70
CA TRP A 58 5.92 -10.62 -15.23
C TRP A 58 5.94 -9.12 -14.90
N LEU A 59 5.37 -8.26 -15.77
CA LEU A 59 5.35 -6.82 -15.53
C LEU A 59 4.46 -6.47 -14.32
N ALA A 60 3.26 -7.05 -14.23
CA ALA A 60 2.40 -6.90 -13.07
C ALA A 60 3.10 -7.35 -11.78
N ALA A 61 3.83 -8.47 -11.82
CA ALA A 61 4.59 -8.96 -10.68
C ALA A 61 5.70 -8.00 -10.27
N LYS A 62 6.42 -7.37 -11.22
CA LYS A 62 7.42 -6.33 -10.93
C LYS A 62 6.79 -5.06 -10.34
N MET A 63 5.61 -4.65 -10.81
CA MET A 63 4.90 -3.47 -10.28
C MET A 63 4.31 -3.72 -8.88
N VAL A 64 3.83 -4.93 -8.59
CA VAL A 64 3.29 -5.28 -7.27
C VAL A 64 4.39 -5.68 -6.29
N GLY A 65 5.42 -6.36 -6.78
CA GLY A 65 6.48 -7.05 -6.03
C GLY A 65 6.12 -8.47 -5.60
N ARG A 66 5.03 -9.03 -6.13
CA ARG A 66 4.62 -10.44 -5.97
C ARG A 66 3.94 -10.96 -7.22
N TRP A 67 4.07 -12.25 -7.48
CA TRP A 67 3.28 -12.97 -8.47
C TRP A 67 1.82 -13.12 -8.04
N MET A 68 0.94 -13.52 -8.97
CA MET A 68 -0.49 -13.68 -8.71
C MET A 68 -0.80 -14.70 -7.62
N ASN A 69 0.01 -15.74 -7.48
CA ASN A 69 -0.11 -16.72 -6.40
C ASN A 69 0.47 -16.26 -5.05
N GLY A 70 1.06 -15.06 -5.00
CA GLY A 70 1.65 -14.46 -3.81
C GLY A 70 3.14 -14.70 -3.62
N SER A 71 3.80 -15.54 -4.43
CA SER A 71 5.26 -15.72 -4.35
C SER A 71 5.99 -14.39 -4.59
N SER A 72 7.10 -14.18 -3.85
CA SER A 72 7.85 -12.93 -3.87
C SER A 72 8.72 -12.81 -5.12
N VAL A 73 8.73 -11.64 -5.76
CA VAL A 73 9.70 -11.39 -6.85
C VAL A 73 11.13 -11.20 -6.33
N VAL A 74 11.31 -11.03 -5.02
CA VAL A 74 12.64 -11.08 -4.41
C VAL A 74 13.20 -12.49 -4.52
N ASP A 75 12.40 -13.53 -4.23
CA ASP A 75 12.89 -14.91 -4.26
C ASP A 75 12.85 -15.49 -5.68
N TYR A 76 11.79 -15.17 -6.42
CA TYR A 76 11.52 -15.66 -7.77
C TYR A 76 11.39 -14.48 -8.74
N PRO A 77 12.51 -13.89 -9.21
CA PRO A 77 12.50 -12.62 -9.93
C PRO A 77 11.91 -12.67 -11.34
N ASP A 78 11.91 -13.85 -11.99
CA ASP A 78 11.58 -13.96 -13.42
C ASP A 78 10.44 -14.93 -13.72
N GLN A 79 10.02 -15.74 -12.76
CA GLN A 79 8.89 -16.66 -12.90
C GLN A 79 8.18 -16.87 -11.57
N GLU A 80 6.96 -17.39 -11.62
CA GLU A 80 6.20 -17.73 -10.42
C GLU A 80 6.88 -18.84 -9.61
N GLY A 81 7.04 -18.62 -8.31
CA GLY A 81 7.48 -19.63 -7.35
C GLY A 81 6.29 -20.34 -6.68
N PRO A 82 6.52 -21.25 -5.72
CA PRO A 82 5.45 -21.81 -4.91
C PRO A 82 4.71 -20.71 -4.12
N PRO A 83 3.38 -20.82 -3.96
CA PRO A 83 2.61 -19.89 -3.14
C PRO A 83 3.10 -19.92 -1.69
N PRO A 84 3.18 -18.77 -1.01
CA PRO A 84 3.69 -18.71 0.35
C PRO A 84 2.76 -19.43 1.33
N THR A 85 3.35 -20.16 2.26
CA THR A 85 2.68 -20.79 3.41
C THR A 85 2.93 -19.99 4.68
N ARG A 86 2.41 -20.46 5.82
CA ARG A 86 2.69 -19.86 7.13
C ARG A 86 4.18 -19.89 7.49
N ASP A 87 4.91 -20.88 6.99
CA ASP A 87 6.32 -21.11 7.29
C ASP A 87 7.25 -20.46 6.25
N THR A 88 6.69 -19.86 5.19
CA THR A 88 7.48 -19.08 4.23
C THR A 88 8.12 -17.88 4.94
N PRO A 89 9.45 -17.72 4.85
CA PRO A 89 10.13 -16.58 5.46
C PRO A 89 9.58 -15.24 4.99
N GLY A 90 9.69 -14.22 5.85
CA GLY A 90 9.37 -12.85 5.45
C GLY A 90 10.34 -12.35 4.37
N ILE A 91 9.85 -11.51 3.46
CA ILE A 91 10.72 -10.83 2.48
C ILE A 91 11.74 -9.95 3.21
N SER A 92 12.97 -9.92 2.72
CA SER A 92 14.02 -8.95 3.06
C SER A 92 14.56 -8.38 1.76
N PHE A 93 14.88 -7.08 1.73
CA PHE A 93 15.48 -6.43 0.59
C PHE A 93 16.99 -6.22 0.76
N ALA A 94 17.60 -6.62 1.88
CA ALA A 94 19.03 -6.47 2.13
C ALA A 94 19.92 -7.15 1.08
N ALA A 95 19.45 -8.26 0.48
CA ALA A 95 20.14 -8.96 -0.60
C ALA A 95 19.77 -8.43 -2.02
N ASP A 96 18.87 -7.45 -2.11
CA ASP A 96 18.39 -6.84 -3.36
C ASP A 96 18.52 -5.30 -3.28
N ARG A 97 19.66 -4.81 -2.77
CA ARG A 97 19.94 -3.38 -2.57
C ARG A 97 19.88 -2.54 -3.84
N HIS A 98 20.06 -3.16 -5.01
CA HIS A 98 19.98 -2.49 -6.31
C HIS A 98 18.59 -2.60 -6.97
N GLY A 99 17.65 -3.33 -6.35
CA GLY A 99 16.29 -3.50 -6.88
C GLY A 99 16.20 -4.29 -8.18
N TYR A 100 17.20 -5.13 -8.48
CA TYR A 100 17.21 -5.98 -9.68
C TYR A 100 16.14 -7.08 -9.62
N ARG A 101 15.77 -7.52 -8.41
CA ARG A 101 14.73 -8.55 -8.20
C ARG A 101 13.36 -7.89 -8.01
N CYS A 102 13.20 -7.06 -6.98
CA CYS A 102 12.00 -6.28 -6.69
C CYS A 102 12.28 -4.79 -6.90
N PRO A 103 11.73 -4.13 -7.93
CA PRO A 103 11.98 -2.71 -8.17
C PRO A 103 11.66 -1.84 -6.94
N PHE A 104 12.43 -0.78 -6.72
CA PHE A 104 12.18 0.19 -5.63
C PHE A 104 10.76 0.79 -5.70
N GLY A 105 10.26 0.98 -6.93
CA GLY A 105 8.90 1.47 -7.17
C GLY A 105 7.79 0.46 -6.87
N ALA A 106 8.11 -0.82 -6.64
CA ALA A 106 7.12 -1.87 -6.50
C ALA A 106 6.23 -1.65 -5.27
N HIS A 107 4.94 -1.97 -5.40
CA HIS A 107 3.94 -1.63 -4.39
C HIS A 107 4.30 -2.12 -2.99
N ILE A 108 4.72 -3.39 -2.84
CA ILE A 108 5.08 -3.91 -1.51
C ILE A 108 6.36 -3.28 -0.94
N ARG A 109 7.30 -2.85 -1.79
CA ARG A 109 8.59 -2.28 -1.37
C ARG A 109 8.41 -0.82 -0.96
N ARG A 110 7.50 -0.09 -1.62
CA ARG A 110 7.08 1.24 -1.15
C ARG A 110 6.20 1.18 0.09
N ALA A 111 5.17 0.33 0.11
CA ALA A 111 4.22 0.24 1.23
C ALA A 111 4.84 -0.31 2.51
N ASN A 112 5.88 -1.12 2.39
CA ASN A 112 6.68 -1.63 3.49
C ASN A 112 8.13 -1.82 3.02
N PRO A 113 8.99 -0.79 3.18
CA PRO A 113 10.39 -0.83 2.75
C PRO A 113 11.27 -1.78 3.55
N ARG A 114 10.79 -2.32 4.67
CA ARG A 114 11.52 -3.26 5.54
C ARG A 114 12.89 -2.74 5.95
N ASP A 115 13.94 -3.32 5.39
CA ASP A 115 15.36 -3.12 5.64
C ASP A 115 16.04 -2.27 4.54
N ASP A 116 15.25 -1.52 3.75
CA ASP A 116 15.68 -0.81 2.54
C ASP A 116 15.63 0.72 2.63
N LEU A 117 15.38 1.31 3.81
CA LEU A 117 15.44 2.77 3.99
C LEU A 117 16.85 3.21 4.40
N GLY A 118 17.57 3.78 3.45
CA GLY A 118 18.96 4.19 3.65
C GLY A 118 19.93 3.01 3.75
N ASP A 119 21.13 3.25 4.28
CA ASP A 119 22.22 2.27 4.26
C ASP A 119 22.24 1.29 5.44
N ASP A 120 21.49 1.59 6.51
CA ASP A 120 21.42 0.81 7.75
C ASP A 120 20.08 0.04 7.87
N PRO A 121 20.11 -1.30 7.70
CA PRO A 121 18.95 -2.17 7.83
C PRO A 121 18.21 -2.06 9.18
N GLU A 122 18.93 -1.92 10.29
CA GLU A 122 18.31 -1.90 11.62
C GLU A 122 17.60 -0.56 11.87
N ALA A 123 18.23 0.54 11.46
CA ALA A 123 17.58 1.85 11.46
C ALA A 123 16.34 1.87 10.56
N SER A 124 16.41 1.25 9.37
CA SER A 124 15.27 1.10 8.48
C SER A 124 14.11 0.36 9.16
N LEU A 125 14.39 -0.80 9.76
CA LEU A 125 13.38 -1.59 10.46
C LEU A 125 12.75 -0.83 11.64
N ALA A 126 13.55 -0.05 12.39
CA ALA A 126 13.07 0.79 13.48
C ALA A 126 12.12 1.91 13.00
N VAL A 127 12.41 2.52 11.84
CA VAL A 127 11.52 3.49 11.20
C VAL A 127 10.23 2.79 10.75
N VAL A 128 10.36 1.73 9.94
CA VAL A 128 9.23 1.00 9.37
C VAL A 128 8.27 0.48 10.44
N ALA A 129 8.78 0.01 11.58
CA ALA A 129 7.97 -0.51 12.68
C ALA A 129 6.88 0.48 13.17
N ARG A 130 7.12 1.79 13.05
CA ARG A 130 6.18 2.86 13.46
C ARG A 130 5.06 3.12 12.45
N HIS A 131 5.21 2.63 11.22
CA HIS A 131 4.34 2.94 10.08
C HIS A 131 3.54 1.71 9.59
N ARG A 132 3.77 0.53 10.16
CA ARG A 132 3.09 -0.72 9.74
C ARG A 132 1.57 -0.60 9.81
N LEU A 133 0.91 -1.17 8.80
CA LEU A 133 -0.55 -1.20 8.66
C LEU A 133 -1.08 -2.60 8.94
N HIS A 134 -2.09 -2.73 9.80
CA HIS A 134 -2.81 -3.99 9.96
C HIS A 134 -4.02 -4.01 9.03
N ARG A 135 -3.84 -4.58 7.83
CA ARG A 135 -4.86 -4.58 6.77
C ARG A 135 -5.90 -5.68 6.99
N ARG A 136 -7.18 -5.31 6.94
CA ARG A 136 -8.36 -6.18 7.04
C ARG A 136 -9.32 -6.01 5.85
N GLY A 137 -8.80 -5.54 4.71
CA GLY A 137 -9.61 -5.28 3.52
C GLY A 137 -10.29 -6.52 2.94
N ARG A 138 -11.31 -6.29 2.10
CA ARG A 138 -12.09 -7.32 1.41
C ARG A 138 -12.38 -6.87 -0.02
N VAL A 139 -12.32 -7.81 -0.96
CA VAL A 139 -12.76 -7.55 -2.33
C VAL A 139 -14.28 -7.32 -2.35
N TYR A 140 -14.75 -6.45 -3.23
CA TYR A 140 -16.18 -6.28 -3.52
C TYR A 140 -16.43 -6.37 -5.03
N GLY A 141 -17.67 -6.72 -5.38
CA GLY A 141 -18.03 -7.02 -6.76
C GLY A 141 -17.62 -8.43 -7.15
N LYS A 142 -18.19 -8.93 -8.26
CA LYS A 142 -17.84 -10.24 -8.80
C LYS A 142 -16.46 -10.18 -9.47
N PRO A 143 -15.57 -11.16 -9.23
CA PRO A 143 -14.36 -11.32 -10.02
C PRO A 143 -14.72 -11.38 -11.52
N PRO A 144 -13.91 -10.79 -12.41
CA PRO A 144 -14.12 -10.96 -13.84
C PRO A 144 -13.85 -12.41 -14.24
N SER A 145 -14.58 -12.92 -15.22
CA SER A 145 -14.32 -14.25 -15.80
C SER A 145 -13.07 -14.25 -16.69
N ASP A 146 -12.74 -13.10 -17.27
CA ASP A 146 -11.53 -12.86 -18.05
C ASP A 146 -10.92 -11.51 -17.61
N LEU A 147 -9.65 -11.52 -17.26
CA LEU A 147 -8.91 -10.34 -16.78
C LEU A 147 -8.76 -9.24 -17.84
N PHE A 148 -8.87 -9.57 -19.13
CA PHE A 148 -8.66 -8.65 -20.25
C PHE A 148 -9.95 -8.08 -20.85
N VAL A 149 -11.11 -8.59 -20.44
CA VAL A 149 -12.42 -8.18 -20.98
C VAL A 149 -13.15 -7.32 -19.96
N ASP A 150 -13.55 -6.12 -20.38
CA ASP A 150 -14.44 -5.28 -19.58
C ASP A 150 -15.87 -5.81 -19.68
N ASP A 151 -16.42 -6.27 -18.55
CA ASP A 151 -17.79 -6.74 -18.42
C ASP A 151 -18.75 -5.66 -17.88
N GLY A 152 -18.29 -4.42 -17.77
CA GLY A 152 -19.05 -3.25 -17.31
C GLY A 152 -19.37 -3.27 -15.81
N ARG A 153 -18.85 -4.24 -15.03
CA ARG A 153 -19.20 -4.40 -13.62
C ARG A 153 -18.20 -3.69 -12.70
N ARG A 154 -18.75 -2.94 -11.75
CA ARG A 154 -17.98 -2.28 -10.70
C ARG A 154 -17.44 -3.31 -9.70
N ARG A 155 -16.14 -3.27 -9.46
CA ARG A 155 -15.41 -4.15 -8.55
C ARG A 155 -14.24 -3.43 -7.90
N GLY A 156 -13.70 -4.00 -6.85
CA GLY A 156 -12.44 -3.53 -6.28
C GLY A 156 -12.24 -3.98 -4.85
N LEU A 157 -11.67 -3.09 -4.03
CA LEU A 157 -11.27 -3.36 -2.65
C LEU A 157 -11.99 -2.41 -1.69
N ILE A 158 -12.68 -2.96 -0.69
CA ILE A 158 -12.96 -2.25 0.56
C ILE A 158 -11.69 -2.36 1.38
N PHE A 159 -10.81 -1.37 1.24
CA PHE A 159 -9.58 -1.29 2.01
C PHE A 159 -9.93 -0.92 3.44
N ILE A 160 -9.46 -1.75 4.38
CA ILE A 160 -9.61 -1.51 5.81
C ILE A 160 -8.23 -1.67 6.42
N THR A 161 -7.77 -0.70 7.20
CA THR A 161 -6.62 -0.89 8.09
C THR A 161 -6.97 -0.41 9.48
N VAL A 162 -6.42 -1.09 10.48
CA VAL A 162 -6.51 -0.69 11.88
C VAL A 162 -5.14 -0.28 12.42
N GLY A 163 -5.13 0.62 13.40
CA GLY A 163 -3.89 1.15 13.96
C GLY A 163 -4.11 2.03 15.19
N THR A 164 -3.02 2.54 15.73
CA THR A 164 -2.99 3.42 16.91
C THR A 164 -2.80 4.89 16.54
N SER A 165 -2.36 5.18 15.31
CA SER A 165 -2.23 6.55 14.81
C SER A 165 -2.42 6.61 13.30
N ILE A 166 -3.54 7.19 12.85
CA ILE A 166 -3.83 7.39 11.42
C ILE A 166 -2.70 8.19 10.75
N ARG A 167 -2.28 9.29 11.39
CA ARG A 167 -1.20 10.17 10.90
C ARG A 167 0.12 9.45 10.70
N ARG A 168 0.56 8.65 11.68
CA ARG A 168 1.85 7.95 11.61
C ARG A 168 1.77 6.68 10.77
N GLN A 169 0.59 6.13 10.53
CA GLN A 169 0.45 4.85 9.83
C GLN A 169 -0.15 5.08 8.45
N PHE A 170 -1.48 5.07 8.33
CA PHE A 170 -2.14 5.12 7.03
C PHE A 170 -1.76 6.36 6.19
N GLU A 171 -1.83 7.55 6.78
CA GLU A 171 -1.55 8.80 6.04
C GLU A 171 -0.07 8.92 5.68
N PHE A 172 0.82 8.50 6.58
CA PHE A 172 2.25 8.49 6.32
C PHE A 172 2.58 7.59 5.12
N VAL A 173 2.12 6.33 5.16
CA VAL A 173 2.36 5.37 4.08
C VAL A 173 1.75 5.87 2.78
N GLN A 174 0.48 6.30 2.78
CA GLN A 174 -0.19 6.76 1.57
C GLN A 174 0.49 7.99 0.97
N ASN A 175 0.79 9.02 1.77
CA ASN A 175 1.28 10.30 1.26
C ASN A 175 2.78 10.26 0.97
N LEU A 176 3.59 9.77 1.91
CA LEU A 176 5.05 9.87 1.81
C LEU A 176 5.69 8.68 1.13
N TRP A 177 5.08 7.50 1.17
CA TRP A 177 5.67 6.31 0.54
C TRP A 177 5.01 5.98 -0.79
N LEU A 178 3.68 5.97 -0.87
CA LEU A 178 2.98 5.57 -2.11
C LEU A 178 2.80 6.73 -3.09
N THR A 179 2.45 7.91 -2.60
CA THR A 179 2.08 9.07 -3.44
C THR A 179 3.26 9.98 -3.78
N SER A 180 4.26 10.07 -2.90
CA SER A 180 5.44 10.91 -3.11
C SER A 180 6.23 10.45 -4.34
N THR A 181 6.61 11.40 -5.19
CA THR A 181 7.49 11.15 -6.34
C THR A 181 8.96 11.09 -5.95
N CYS A 182 9.27 11.52 -4.73
CA CYS A 182 10.59 11.52 -4.13
C CYS A 182 10.56 10.58 -2.94
N PHE A 183 11.04 9.36 -3.12
CA PHE A 183 10.99 8.31 -2.10
C PHE A 183 12.16 7.35 -2.27
N ASN A 184 12.89 7.10 -1.18
CA ASN A 184 14.01 6.15 -1.13
C ASN A 184 15.01 6.30 -2.30
N GLY A 185 15.44 7.53 -2.57
CA GLY A 185 16.37 7.85 -3.67
C GLY A 185 15.74 7.87 -5.07
N MET A 186 14.47 7.49 -5.22
CA MET A 186 13.74 7.63 -6.49
C MET A 186 13.24 9.07 -6.66
N HIS A 187 13.17 9.51 -7.92
CA HIS A 187 12.61 10.79 -8.34
C HIS A 187 11.69 10.61 -9.55
N GLY A 188 10.59 11.37 -9.58
CA GLY A 188 9.67 11.40 -10.71
C GLY A 188 8.75 10.18 -10.83
N GLU A 189 8.74 9.27 -9.84
CA GLU A 189 7.94 8.04 -9.86
C GLU A 189 7.18 7.85 -8.55
N ASP A 190 5.89 7.50 -8.66
CA ASP A 190 5.03 7.13 -7.55
C ASP A 190 4.72 5.61 -7.56
N ASP A 191 3.88 5.16 -6.63
CA ASP A 191 3.45 3.76 -6.60
C ASP A 191 2.59 3.40 -7.84
N PRO A 192 2.93 2.33 -8.57
CA PRO A 192 2.25 1.96 -9.82
C PRO A 192 0.83 1.41 -9.64
N VAL A 193 0.41 1.10 -8.41
CA VAL A 193 -0.89 0.50 -8.07
C VAL A 193 -1.79 1.50 -7.34
N ALA A 194 -1.25 2.18 -6.34
CA ALA A 194 -1.96 3.01 -5.37
C ALA A 194 -1.50 4.48 -5.36
N GLY A 195 -0.54 4.85 -6.22
CA GLY A 195 -0.13 6.23 -6.44
C GLY A 195 -1.17 7.02 -7.25
N PRO A 196 -1.12 8.36 -7.23
CA PRO A 196 -2.04 9.20 -7.98
C PRO A 196 -1.84 9.08 -9.50
N ARG A 197 -0.64 8.68 -9.94
CA ARG A 197 -0.22 8.62 -11.35
C ARG A 197 -0.42 9.97 -12.04
N ALA A 198 -0.23 11.07 -11.33
CA ALA A 198 -0.42 12.43 -11.85
C ALA A 198 0.77 12.89 -12.70
N PRO A 199 0.60 13.90 -13.57
CA PRO A 199 1.72 14.57 -14.23
C PRO A 199 2.62 15.24 -13.19
N HIS A 200 3.93 15.18 -13.42
CA HIS A 200 4.92 15.80 -12.52
C HIS A 200 5.54 17.04 -13.15
N TYR A 201 5.63 18.12 -12.38
CA TYR A 201 6.23 19.40 -12.80
C TYR A 201 7.68 19.58 -12.33
N PHE A 202 8.35 18.52 -11.88
CA PHE A 202 9.77 18.61 -11.51
C PHE A 202 10.66 18.44 -12.75
N GLY A 203 10.83 19.56 -13.46
CA GLY A 203 11.78 19.77 -14.54
C GLY A 203 12.16 21.25 -14.58
N ASP A 204 13.41 21.55 -14.89
CA ASP A 204 14.09 22.86 -14.89
C ASP A 204 13.56 23.91 -15.90
N GLY A 205 12.27 23.85 -16.26
CA GLY A 205 11.66 24.77 -17.21
C GLY A 205 12.13 24.59 -18.65
N ARG A 206 12.96 23.58 -18.96
CA ARG A 206 13.43 23.31 -20.32
C ARG A 206 12.77 22.06 -20.90
N GLY A 207 11.49 22.19 -21.27
CA GLY A 207 10.91 21.43 -22.40
C GLY A 207 10.93 19.89 -22.36
N ALA A 208 10.95 19.24 -21.20
CA ALA A 208 10.90 17.78 -21.13
C ALA A 208 9.46 17.28 -21.31
N HIS A 209 9.25 16.40 -22.30
CA HIS A 209 7.99 15.70 -22.61
C HIS A 209 7.15 15.42 -21.35
N ALA A 210 6.11 16.23 -21.13
CA ALA A 210 5.20 16.06 -20.01
C ALA A 210 4.46 14.72 -20.18
N SER A 211 4.98 13.65 -19.58
CA SER A 211 4.22 12.43 -19.48
C SER A 211 3.05 12.72 -18.53
N GLN A 212 1.82 12.49 -19.01
CA GLN A 212 0.60 12.78 -18.24
C GLN A 212 0.53 11.98 -16.93
N THR A 213 1.35 10.93 -16.79
CA THR A 213 1.49 10.14 -15.58
C THR A 213 2.94 9.77 -15.34
N SER A 214 3.27 9.26 -14.15
CA SER A 214 4.66 8.94 -13.76
C SER A 214 5.17 7.68 -14.48
N PRO A 215 6.45 7.56 -14.83
CA PRO A 215 7.01 6.29 -15.32
C PRO A 215 7.07 5.23 -14.20
N PHE A 216 7.50 4.03 -14.56
CA PHE A 216 7.91 2.98 -13.62
C PHE A 216 9.23 2.35 -14.08
N SER A 217 10.26 2.46 -13.26
CA SER A 217 11.60 1.93 -13.54
C SER A 217 11.79 0.52 -12.98
N ILE A 218 12.32 -0.37 -13.81
CA ILE A 218 12.79 -1.70 -13.43
C ILE A 218 14.31 -1.71 -13.53
N PRO A 219 15.02 -1.65 -12.39
CA PRO A 219 16.48 -1.70 -12.36
C PRO A 219 17.02 -2.95 -13.07
N ALA A 220 18.07 -2.74 -13.86
CA ALA A 220 18.83 -3.79 -14.51
C ALA A 220 20.21 -3.26 -14.90
N TYR A 221 21.17 -4.16 -15.07
CA TYR A 221 22.51 -3.85 -15.53
C TYR A 221 22.73 -4.47 -16.93
N PRO A 222 23.36 -3.76 -17.89
CA PRO A 222 23.92 -2.41 -17.78
C PRO A 222 22.88 -1.29 -17.85
N LEU A 223 21.70 -1.55 -18.41
CA LEU A 223 20.65 -0.54 -18.61
C LEU A 223 19.34 -0.96 -17.92
N ARG A 224 18.74 -0.01 -17.18
CA ARG A 224 17.40 -0.16 -16.62
C ARG A 224 16.36 -0.24 -17.73
N ARG A 225 15.23 -0.86 -17.44
CA ARG A 225 14.02 -0.77 -18.27
C ARG A 225 13.12 0.28 -17.68
N THR A 226 12.51 1.10 -18.53
CA THR A 226 11.50 2.09 -18.10
C THR A 226 10.19 1.73 -18.76
N VAL A 227 9.16 1.55 -17.95
CA VAL A 227 7.78 1.46 -18.42
C VAL A 227 7.25 2.89 -18.51
N PRO A 228 6.87 3.36 -19.71
CA PRO A 228 6.29 4.69 -19.86
C PRO A 228 5.01 4.84 -19.03
N ALA A 229 4.64 6.10 -18.81
CA ALA A 229 3.41 6.55 -18.17
C ALA A 229 2.20 5.62 -18.41
N LEU A 230 1.74 4.96 -17.32
CA LEU A 230 0.49 4.20 -17.24
C LEU A 230 -0.60 5.02 -16.53
N PRO A 231 -1.88 4.93 -16.94
CA PRO A 231 -2.98 5.60 -16.26
C PRO A 231 -3.19 5.04 -14.84
N ARG A 232 -4.03 5.73 -14.07
CA ARG A 232 -4.46 5.24 -12.75
C ARG A 232 -5.59 4.22 -12.90
N PHE A 233 -5.39 3.02 -12.35
CA PHE A 233 -6.38 1.93 -12.41
C PHE A 233 -7.21 1.79 -11.13
N VAL A 234 -6.85 2.50 -10.06
CA VAL A 234 -7.55 2.47 -8.78
C VAL A 234 -8.17 3.83 -8.49
N THR A 235 -9.49 3.86 -8.32
CA THR A 235 -10.25 5.09 -8.05
C THR A 235 -10.88 5.03 -6.66
N MET A 236 -10.55 5.99 -5.81
CA MET A 236 -11.23 6.15 -4.52
C MET A 236 -12.67 6.63 -4.75
N ARG A 237 -13.64 5.84 -4.31
CA ARG A 237 -15.08 6.14 -4.41
C ARG A 237 -15.67 6.70 -3.11
N GLY A 238 -14.90 6.69 -2.03
CA GLY A 238 -15.31 7.17 -0.72
C GLY A 238 -14.56 6.46 0.39
N GLY A 239 -14.78 6.91 1.61
CA GLY A 239 -14.14 6.35 2.80
C GLY A 239 -14.09 7.36 3.93
N ASP A 240 -13.77 6.88 5.12
CA ASP A 240 -13.75 7.70 6.32
C ASP A 240 -12.79 7.11 7.37
N TYR A 241 -12.56 7.88 8.42
CA TYR A 241 -11.81 7.53 9.60
C TYR A 241 -12.74 7.31 10.78
N PHE A 242 -12.59 6.16 11.42
CA PHE A 242 -13.41 5.76 12.55
C PHE A 242 -12.53 5.46 13.77
N PHE A 243 -13.15 5.50 14.93
CA PHE A 243 -12.60 4.91 16.15
C PHE A 243 -13.44 3.70 16.54
N MET A 244 -12.81 2.53 16.67
CA MET A 244 -13.43 1.31 17.19
C MET A 244 -13.09 1.21 18.69
N PRO A 245 -14.07 1.44 19.59
CA PRO A 245 -13.81 1.43 21.02
C PRO A 245 -13.47 0.02 21.54
N GLY A 246 -12.71 -0.03 22.64
CA GLY A 246 -12.46 -1.28 23.35
C GLY A 246 -13.74 -1.86 23.97
N ARG A 247 -13.72 -3.15 24.31
CA ARG A 247 -14.89 -3.85 24.89
C ARG A 247 -15.46 -3.17 26.15
N ARG A 248 -14.60 -2.61 27.01
CA ARG A 248 -15.00 -1.88 28.21
C ARG A 248 -15.72 -0.57 27.87
N ALA A 249 -15.21 0.18 26.90
CA ALA A 249 -15.85 1.38 26.38
C ALA A 249 -17.22 1.08 25.73
N LEU A 250 -17.33 0.00 24.96
CA LEU A 250 -18.63 -0.42 24.39
C LEU A 250 -19.65 -0.78 25.48
N ARG A 251 -19.24 -1.53 26.52
CA ARG A 251 -20.12 -1.83 27.67
C ARG A 251 -20.56 -0.58 28.41
N PHE A 252 -19.66 0.38 28.57
CA PHE A 252 -19.97 1.67 29.16
C PHE A 252 -21.02 2.42 28.32
N LEU A 253 -20.80 2.56 27.01
CA LEU A 253 -21.74 3.24 26.10
C LEU A 253 -23.11 2.55 26.08
N ALA A 254 -23.15 1.22 26.04
CA ALA A 254 -24.39 0.45 26.07
C ALA A 254 -25.18 0.61 27.38
N ALA A 255 -24.51 0.98 28.48
CA ALA A 255 -25.14 1.20 29.78
C ALA A 255 -25.63 2.65 29.99
N LEU A 256 -25.48 3.53 29.00
CA LEU A 256 -25.98 4.91 29.02
C LEU A 256 -27.41 5.04 28.47
N GLY A 257 -27.87 4.06 27.70
CA GLY A 257 -29.28 3.91 27.29
C GLY A 257 -30.05 3.04 28.27
#